data_AF-A0A7X2KJP5-F1
#
_entry.id   AF-A0A7X2KJP5-F1
#
_cell.length_a   1.000
_cell.length_b   1.000
_cell.length_c   1.000
_cell.angle_alpha   90.00
_cell.angle_beta   90.00
_cell.angle_gamma   90.00
#
_symmetry.space_group_name_H-M   'P 1'
#
loop_
_entity.id
_entity.type
_entity.pdbx_description
1 polymer ?
#
loop_
_entity_poly.entity_id
_entity_poly.type
_entity_poly.pdbx_seq_one_letter_code
_entity_poly.pdbx_strand_id
1 'polypeptide(L)'
;MTEKKDECGVKYTLDVLEDRWQPRIIFWLGFRPFTIEELHQLLPDLTDVALKEEITSLQNLRIVNPVVDEENKYSLTDDGNDLRNMVLTMSIWGRQQMDDSANRVSTQIVEPEKDASMSELIKYNEKLNEYM
;
A
#
# COMPACT_ATOMS: atom_id res chain seq x y z
N MET A 1 -24.48 -4.67 -10.04
CA MET A 1 -23.78 -4.84 -11.33
C MET A 1 -24.18 -3.70 -12.26
N THR A 2 -23.38 -2.64 -12.28
CA THR A 2 -23.36 -1.68 -13.38
C THR A 2 -21.91 -1.53 -13.76
N GLU A 3 -21.52 -2.23 -14.83
CA GLU A 3 -20.23 -2.08 -15.49
C GLU A 3 -20.14 -0.65 -16.03
N LYS A 4 -19.57 0.27 -15.25
CA LYS A 4 -18.84 1.37 -15.86
C LYS A 4 -17.51 0.76 -16.28
N LYS A 5 -17.37 0.44 -17.57
CA LYS A 5 -16.04 0.32 -18.16
C LYS A 5 -15.39 1.67 -17.94
N ASP A 6 -14.35 1.73 -17.11
CA ASP A 6 -13.57 2.93 -17.00
C ASP A 6 -12.99 3.25 -18.38
N GLU A 7 -13.50 4.33 -18.99
CA GLU A 7 -13.13 4.76 -20.34
C GLU A 7 -11.66 5.25 -20.40
N CYS A 8 -10.98 5.32 -19.24
CA CYS A 8 -9.63 5.81 -19.06
C CYS A 8 -8.89 4.99 -18.00
N GLY A 9 -7.73 4.43 -18.35
CA GLY A 9 -6.90 3.65 -17.43
C GLY A 9 -6.44 4.44 -16.20
N VAL A 10 -6.19 5.75 -16.36
CA VAL A 10 -5.85 6.63 -15.21
C VAL A 10 -7.03 6.72 -14.24
N LYS A 11 -8.26 6.84 -14.74
CA LYS A 11 -9.44 6.87 -13.88
C LYS A 11 -9.61 5.55 -13.14
N TYR A 12 -9.46 4.42 -13.83
CA TYR A 12 -9.50 3.10 -13.17
C TYR A 12 -8.50 3.01 -12.02
N THR A 13 -7.24 3.40 -12.25
CA THR A 13 -6.21 3.41 -11.20
C THR A 13 -6.58 4.32 -10.03
N LEU A 14 -7.10 5.53 -10.31
CA LEU A 14 -7.53 6.44 -9.25
C LEU A 14 -8.71 5.90 -8.45
N ASP A 15 -9.67 5.23 -9.10
CA ASP A 15 -10.82 4.63 -8.42
C ASP A 15 -10.37 3.45 -7.52
N VAL A 16 -9.33 2.70 -7.91
CA VAL A 16 -8.68 1.70 -7.03
C VAL A 16 -7.95 2.36 -5.86
N LEU A 17 -7.26 3.47 -6.09
CA LEU A 17 -6.49 4.16 -5.05
C LEU A 17 -7.31 5.17 -4.22
N GLU A 18 -8.61 5.32 -4.49
CA GLU A 18 -9.51 6.22 -3.77
C GLU A 18 -9.77 5.74 -2.34
N ASP A 19 -9.69 4.42 -2.11
CA ASP A 19 -9.80 3.86 -0.77
C ASP A 19 -8.61 4.29 0.10
N ARG A 20 -8.89 4.69 1.34
CA ARG A 20 -7.87 5.20 2.28
C ARG A 20 -6.79 4.15 2.59
N TRP A 21 -7.14 2.87 2.59
CA TRP A 21 -6.30 1.79 3.08
C TRP A 21 -5.61 1.02 1.97
N GLN A 22 -6.24 0.88 0.81
CA GLN A 22 -5.68 0.10 -0.31
C GLN A 22 -4.27 0.53 -0.73
N PRO A 23 -3.94 1.84 -0.91
CA PRO A 23 -2.58 2.26 -1.21
C PRO A 23 -1.56 1.78 -0.17
N ARG A 24 -1.92 1.85 1.13
CA ARG A 24 -1.07 1.41 2.24
C ARG A 24 -0.90 -0.10 2.31
N ILE A 25 -1.96 -0.86 2.08
CA ILE A 25 -1.90 -2.33 2.01
C ILE A 25 -1.02 -2.76 0.83
N ILE A 26 -1.19 -2.13 -0.34
CA ILE A 26 -0.36 -2.37 -1.53
C ILE A 26 1.11 -2.05 -1.24
N PHE A 27 1.40 -0.91 -0.62
CA PHE A 27 2.77 -0.55 -0.25
C PHE A 27 3.43 -1.62 0.61
N TRP A 28 2.75 -2.06 1.69
CA TRP A 28 3.32 -3.03 2.61
C TRP A 28 3.46 -4.40 1.97
N LEU A 29 2.46 -4.91 1.28
CA LEU A 29 2.53 -6.24 0.65
C LEU A 29 3.58 -6.36 -0.45
N GLY A 30 3.97 -5.27 -1.11
CA GLY A 30 5.10 -5.29 -2.04
C GLY A 30 6.45 -4.91 -1.40
N PHE A 31 6.47 -4.50 -0.14
CA PHE A 31 7.72 -4.48 0.65
C PHE A 31 8.16 -5.92 0.93
N ARG A 32 7.24 -6.74 1.47
CA ARG A 32 7.35 -8.21 1.59
C ARG A 32 6.00 -8.85 1.92
N PRO A 33 5.88 -10.19 1.85
CA PRO A 33 4.68 -10.87 2.34
C PRO A 33 4.47 -10.71 3.85
N PHE A 34 3.22 -10.52 4.27
CA PHE A 34 2.84 -10.33 5.68
C PHE A 34 1.60 -11.14 6.06
N THR A 35 1.50 -11.55 7.32
CA THR A 35 0.25 -12.07 7.89
C THR A 35 -0.73 -10.93 8.19
N ILE A 36 -1.98 -11.27 8.52
CA ILE A 36 -2.97 -10.27 8.99
C ILE A 36 -2.50 -9.59 10.27
N GLU A 37 -1.95 -10.34 11.22
CA GLU A 37 -1.49 -9.80 12.50
C GLU A 37 -0.29 -8.85 12.33
N GLU A 38 0.60 -9.13 11.38
CA GLU A 38 1.71 -8.24 11.05
C GLU A 38 1.22 -6.97 10.35
N LEU A 39 0.31 -7.10 9.38
CA LEU A 39 -0.30 -5.94 8.71
C LEU A 39 -1.11 -5.08 9.68
N HIS A 40 -1.84 -5.68 10.63
CA HIS A 40 -2.58 -4.93 11.65
C HIS A 40 -1.63 -4.11 12.54
N GLN A 41 -0.46 -4.63 12.89
CA GLN A 41 0.56 -3.85 13.62
C GLN A 41 1.07 -2.64 12.81
N LEU A 42 1.08 -2.73 11.48
CA LEU A 42 1.45 -1.64 10.58
C LEU A 42 0.28 -0.70 10.29
N LEU A 43 -0.95 -1.16 10.44
CA LEU A 43 -2.18 -0.42 10.16
C LEU A 43 -3.17 -0.54 11.33
N PRO A 44 -2.82 -0.04 12.53
CA PRO A 44 -3.55 -0.32 13.77
C PRO A 44 -4.98 0.24 13.80
N ASP A 45 -5.29 1.17 12.90
CA ASP A 45 -6.62 1.78 12.76
C ASP A 45 -7.61 0.91 11.98
N LEU A 46 -7.15 -0.14 11.27
CA LEU A 46 -8.06 -1.16 10.70
C LEU A 46 -8.17 -2.33 11.64
N THR A 47 -9.40 -2.79 11.86
CA THR A 47 -9.62 -4.10 12.47
C THR A 47 -9.17 -5.24 11.54
N ASP A 48 -8.80 -6.39 12.10
CA ASP A 48 -8.45 -7.59 11.31
C ASP A 48 -9.55 -7.99 10.32
N VAL A 49 -10.81 -7.77 10.67
CA VAL A 49 -11.96 -8.06 9.79
C VAL A 49 -11.96 -7.11 8.59
N ALA A 50 -11.84 -5.80 8.83
CA ALA A 50 -11.78 -4.80 7.76
C ALA A 50 -10.53 -5.00 6.88
N LEU A 51 -9.38 -5.34 7.46
CA LEU A 51 -8.16 -5.62 6.71
C LEU A 51 -8.32 -6.83 5.77
N LYS A 52 -8.98 -7.90 6.23
CA LYS A 52 -9.32 -9.06 5.39
C LYS A 52 -10.29 -8.70 4.27
N GLU A 53 -11.26 -7.83 4.54
CA GLU A 53 -12.20 -7.33 3.52
C GLU A 53 -11.46 -6.54 2.43
N GLU A 54 -10.56 -5.62 2.81
CA GLU A 54 -9.72 -4.88 1.86
C GLU A 54 -8.80 -5.80 1.04
N ILE A 55 -8.15 -6.77 1.67
CA ILE A 55 -7.33 -7.75 0.96
C ILE A 55 -8.18 -8.57 -0.02
N THR A 56 -9.39 -8.97 0.37
CA THR A 56 -10.32 -9.69 -0.51
C THR A 56 -10.72 -8.83 -1.71
N SER A 57 -10.94 -7.54 -1.51
CA SER A 57 -11.18 -6.57 -2.59
C SER A 57 -10.00 -6.52 -3.56
N LEU A 58 -8.78 -6.39 -3.05
CA LEU A 58 -7.56 -6.39 -3.86
C LEU A 58 -7.29 -7.72 -4.58
N GLN A 59 -7.68 -8.86 -3.99
CA GLN A 59 -7.64 -10.17 -4.66
C GLN A 59 -8.63 -10.25 -5.83
N ASN A 60 -9.85 -9.71 -5.67
CA ASN A 60 -10.83 -9.63 -6.76
C ASN A 60 -10.35 -8.75 -7.92
N LEU A 61 -9.53 -7.73 -7.61
CA LEU A 61 -8.86 -6.87 -8.58
C LEU A 61 -7.56 -7.47 -9.14
N ARG A 62 -7.15 -8.67 -8.69
CA ARG A 62 -5.89 -9.35 -9.06
C ARG A 62 -4.61 -8.59 -8.70
N ILE A 63 -4.69 -7.72 -7.69
CA ILE A 63 -3.54 -6.98 -7.15
C ILE A 63 -2.82 -7.82 -6.07
N VAL A 64 -3.59 -8.56 -5.27
CA VAL A 64 -3.07 -9.49 -4.25
C VAL A 64 -3.28 -10.93 -4.72
N ASN A 65 -2.32 -11.81 -4.45
CA ASN A 65 -2.44 -13.24 -4.80
C ASN A 65 -3.65 -13.88 -4.08
N PRO A 66 -4.43 -14.73 -4.76
CA PRO A 66 -5.67 -15.31 -4.20
C PRO A 66 -5.41 -16.35 -3.11
N VAL A 67 -4.18 -16.87 -3.01
CA VAL A 67 -3.78 -17.92 -2.06
C VAL A 67 -2.66 -17.38 -1.19
N VAL A 68 -2.75 -17.61 0.11
CA VAL A 68 -1.70 -17.33 1.09
C VAL A 68 -0.63 -18.41 1.07
N ASP A 69 0.59 -18.09 1.50
CA ASP A 69 1.66 -19.09 1.63
C ASP A 69 1.48 -20.04 2.84
N GLU A 70 2.45 -20.94 3.05
CA GLU A 70 2.44 -21.91 4.16
C GLU A 70 2.45 -21.24 5.54
N GLU A 71 2.89 -19.98 5.63
CA GLU A 71 2.95 -19.17 6.85
C GLU A 71 1.72 -18.25 7.00
N ASN A 72 0.72 -18.39 6.12
CA ASN A 72 -0.48 -17.53 6.03
C ASN A 72 -0.16 -16.07 5.67
N LYS A 73 0.90 -15.83 4.90
CA LYS A 73 1.24 -14.49 4.42
C LYS A 73 0.59 -14.20 3.07
N TYR A 74 0.13 -12.97 2.93
CA TYR A 74 -0.39 -12.40 1.70
C TYR A 74 0.75 -11.76 0.92
N SER A 75 0.66 -11.76 -0.41
CA SER A 75 1.67 -11.17 -1.29
C SER A 75 1.01 -10.54 -2.52
N LEU A 76 1.67 -9.56 -3.13
CA LEU A 76 1.21 -8.96 -4.39
C LEU A 76 1.44 -9.91 -5.58
N THR A 77 0.58 -9.77 -6.59
CA THR A 77 0.87 -10.27 -7.94
C THR A 77 1.94 -9.42 -8.62
N ASP A 78 2.40 -9.82 -9.81
CA ASP A 78 3.30 -8.98 -10.62
C ASP A 78 2.64 -7.62 -10.96
N ASP A 79 1.38 -7.63 -11.40
CA ASP A 79 0.60 -6.41 -11.65
C ASP A 79 0.44 -5.56 -10.37
N GLY A 80 0.27 -6.20 -9.21
CA GLY A 80 0.21 -5.51 -7.92
C GLY A 80 1.53 -4.83 -7.56
N ASN A 81 2.68 -5.45 -7.85
CA ASN A 81 3.99 -4.83 -7.67
C ASN A 81 4.20 -3.61 -8.58
N ASP A 82 3.71 -3.67 -9.82
CA ASP A 82 3.70 -2.50 -10.71
C ASP A 82 2.88 -1.36 -10.12
N LEU A 83 1.68 -1.66 -9.60
CA LEU A 83 0.83 -0.66 -8.93
C LEU A 83 1.52 -0.08 -7.68
N ARG A 84 2.22 -0.88 -6.89
CA ARG A 84 3.02 -0.39 -5.76
C ARG A 84 4.05 0.64 -6.20
N ASN A 85 4.77 0.37 -7.29
CA ASN A 85 5.78 1.31 -7.81
C ASN A 85 5.15 2.65 -8.24
N MET A 86 3.93 2.61 -8.79
CA MET A 86 3.16 3.82 -9.10
C MET A 86 2.75 4.59 -7.84
N VAL A 87 2.23 3.88 -6.82
CA VAL A 87 1.89 4.48 -5.51
C VAL A 87 3.11 5.18 -4.90
N LEU A 88 4.27 4.52 -4.87
CA LEU A 88 5.51 5.13 -4.40
C LEU A 88 5.87 6.41 -5.15
N THR A 89 5.80 6.35 -6.47
CA THR A 89 6.12 7.50 -7.33
C THR A 89 5.18 8.67 -7.07
N MET A 90 3.87 8.40 -6.96
CA MET A 90 2.86 9.41 -6.64
C MET A 90 3.07 10.03 -5.26
N SER A 91 3.35 9.19 -4.25
CA SER A 91 3.59 9.62 -2.88
C SER A 91 4.83 10.52 -2.76
N ILE A 92 5.94 10.14 -3.40
CA ILE A 92 7.18 10.94 -3.42
C ILE A 92 6.93 12.27 -4.12
N TRP A 93 6.33 12.25 -5.31
CA TRP A 93 6.04 13.48 -6.05
C TRP A 93 5.09 14.40 -5.27
N GLY A 94 4.01 13.85 -4.69
CA GLY A 94 3.04 14.60 -3.92
C GLY A 94 3.67 15.29 -2.71
N ARG A 95 4.51 14.57 -1.95
CA ARG A 95 5.29 15.13 -0.83
C ARG A 95 6.18 16.28 -1.28
N GLN A 96 6.92 16.11 -2.37
CA GLN A 96 7.79 17.15 -2.92
C GLN A 96 7.01 18.41 -3.30
N GLN A 97 5.89 18.27 -4.00
CA GLN A 97 5.06 19.43 -4.36
C GLN A 97 4.48 20.15 -3.15
N MET A 98 4.09 19.40 -2.10
CA MET A 98 3.60 19.98 -0.85
C MET A 98 4.70 20.76 -0.11
N ASP A 99 5.93 20.25 -0.09
CA ASP A 99 7.07 20.92 0.53
C ASP A 99 7.51 22.15 -0.24
N ASP A 100 7.64 22.05 -1.56
CA ASP A 100 7.98 23.17 -2.44
C ASP A 100 6.98 24.32 -2.27
N SER A 101 5.68 24.00 -2.26
CA SER A 101 4.61 24.99 -2.03
C SER A 101 4.69 25.64 -0.65
N ALA A 102 5.25 24.95 0.34
CA ALA A 102 5.43 25.43 1.70
C ALA A 102 6.82 26.03 1.96
N ASN A 103 7.70 26.12 0.95
CA ASN A 103 9.12 26.49 1.08
C ASN A 103 9.87 25.63 2.12
N ARG A 104 9.62 24.32 2.13
CA ARG A 104 10.29 23.34 3.00
C ARG A 104 11.21 22.46 2.18
N VAL A 105 12.22 21.89 2.84
CA VAL A 105 13.07 20.87 2.23
C VAL A 105 12.42 19.52 2.45
N SER A 106 12.16 18.76 1.39
CA SER A 106 11.63 17.41 1.50
C SER A 106 12.60 16.49 2.21
N THR A 107 12.08 15.74 3.17
CA THR A 107 12.80 14.63 3.77
C THR A 107 12.99 13.53 2.70
N GLN A 108 14.09 12.79 2.77
CA GLN A 108 14.25 11.56 2.00
C GLN A 108 13.83 10.40 2.90
N ILE A 109 12.89 9.59 2.44
CA ILE A 109 12.58 8.30 3.05
C ILE A 109 13.28 7.20 2.27
N VAL A 110 13.95 6.33 3.01
CA VAL A 110 14.61 5.14 2.49
C VAL A 110 13.89 3.97 3.13
N GLU A 111 13.35 3.08 2.29
CA GLU A 111 12.76 1.84 2.77
C GLU A 111 13.82 1.03 3.53
N PRO A 112 13.45 0.40 4.66
CA PRO A 112 14.38 -0.46 5.38
C PRO A 112 14.75 -1.70 4.56
N GLU A 113 15.78 -2.42 4.99
CA GLU A 113 16.14 -3.71 4.39
C GLU A 113 14.97 -4.70 4.49
N LYS A 114 14.83 -5.60 3.52
CA LYS A 114 13.69 -6.54 3.45
C LYS A 114 13.57 -7.46 4.66
N ASP A 115 14.66 -7.72 5.36
CA ASP A 115 14.73 -8.53 6.58
C ASP A 115 14.52 -7.74 7.89
N ALA A 116 14.20 -6.45 7.79
CA ALA A 116 13.93 -5.60 8.96
C ALA A 116 12.85 -6.20 9.90
N SER A 117 13.07 -6.03 11.20
CA SER A 117 12.16 -6.49 12.23
C SER A 117 10.85 -5.71 12.23
N MET A 118 9.76 -6.30 12.76
CA MET A 118 8.48 -5.59 12.88
C MET A 118 8.61 -4.28 13.67
N SER A 119 9.45 -4.23 14.71
CA SER A 119 9.70 -3.00 15.47
C SER A 119 10.33 -1.89 14.63
N GLU A 120 11.24 -2.24 13.71
CA GLU A 120 11.82 -1.28 12.76
C GLU A 120 10.78 -0.80 11.74
N LEU A 121 9.94 -1.71 11.24
CA LEU A 121 8.87 -1.36 10.30
C LEU A 121 7.80 -0.47 10.93
N ILE A 122 7.41 -0.73 12.18
CA ILE A 122 6.48 0.12 12.94
C ILE A 122 7.06 1.53 13.11
N LYS A 123 8.36 1.65 13.42
CA LYS A 123 9.04 2.94 13.51
C LYS A 123 9.12 3.65 12.15
N TYR A 124 9.33 2.90 11.07
CA TYR A 124 9.31 3.47 9.71
C TYR A 124 7.91 3.97 9.33
N ASN A 125 6.85 3.27 9.76
CA ASN A 125 5.47 3.63 9.47
C ASN A 125 5.09 5.04 9.97
N GLU A 126 5.68 5.49 11.08
CA GLU A 126 5.49 6.87 11.58
C GLU A 126 5.92 7.92 10.55
N LYS A 127 7.02 7.66 9.84
CA LYS A 127 7.53 8.55 8.77
C LYS A 127 6.75 8.38 7.47
N LEU A 128 6.33 7.14 7.17
CA LEU A 128 5.55 6.82 5.97
C LEU A 128 4.23 7.61 5.93
N ASN A 129 3.67 7.97 7.09
CA ASN A 129 2.46 8.80 7.19
C ASN A 129 2.59 10.19 6.55
N GLU A 130 3.80 10.69 6.31
CA GLU A 130 3.98 11.96 5.61
C GLU A 130 3.83 11.85 4.08
N TYR A 131 3.79 10.62 3.56
CA TYR A 131 3.78 10.26 2.14
C TYR A 131 2.50 9.53 1.70
N MET A 132 1.74 8.97 2.64
CA MET A 132 0.65 8.02 2.42
C MET A 132 -0.50 8.23 3.41
#